data_AF-A0A9X8VC51-F1
#
_entry.id   AF-A0A9X8VC51-F1
#
_cell.length_a   1.000
_cell.length_b   1.000
_cell.length_c   1.000
_cell.angle_alpha   90.00
_cell.angle_beta   90.00
_cell.angle_gamma   90.00
#
_symmetry.space_group_name_H-M   'P 1'
#
loop_
_entity.id
_entity.type
_entity.pdbx_description
1 polymer ?
#
loop_
_entity_poly.entity_id
_entity_poly.type
_entity_poly.pdbx_seq_one_letter_code
_entity_poly.pdbx_strand_id
1 'polypeptide(L)'
;ERLLAITAHSKVGGILAAPVRDTMKRAEPGRETIAHTVERQDLWHALTPQLFPLPLLKQCLQRALDEGANVTDEASALEHCGYHPLLIAGRA
;
A
#
# COMPACT_ATOMS: atom_id res chain seq x y z
N GLU A 1 0.55 11.32 15.39
CA GLU A 1 0.37 12.69 14.88
C GLU A 1 0.46 12.79 13.35
N ARG A 2 1.55 12.34 12.70
CA ARG A 2 1.72 12.47 11.23
C ARG A 2 0.59 11.82 10.40
N LEU A 3 0.18 10.61 10.74
CA LEU A 3 -0.93 9.93 10.04
C LEU A 3 -2.28 10.60 10.29
N LEU A 4 -2.50 11.27 11.42
CA LEU A 4 -3.77 11.99 11.66
C LEU A 4 -3.77 13.34 10.92
N ALA A 5 -2.61 13.96 10.71
CA ALA A 5 -2.49 15.25 10.04
C ALA A 5 -2.99 15.23 8.59
N ILE A 6 -3.00 14.06 7.92
CA ILE A 6 -3.52 13.96 6.55
C ILE A 6 -5.04 14.14 6.45
N THR A 7 -5.77 13.96 7.56
CA THR A 7 -7.23 14.15 7.56
C THR A 7 -7.62 15.59 7.22
N ALA A 8 -6.72 16.55 7.43
CA ALA A 8 -6.95 17.96 7.08
C ALA A 8 -6.93 18.24 5.57
N HIS A 9 -6.32 17.38 4.75
CA HIS A 9 -6.08 17.68 3.33
C HIS A 9 -6.25 16.50 2.36
N SER A 10 -6.35 15.26 2.85
CA SER A 10 -6.62 14.07 2.03
C SER A 10 -8.04 13.58 2.22
N LYS A 11 -8.78 13.48 1.11
CA LYS A 11 -10.11 12.84 1.08
C LYS A 11 -10.03 11.32 0.89
N VAL A 12 -8.84 10.80 0.60
CA VAL A 12 -8.61 9.37 0.34
C VAL A 12 -8.09 8.68 1.58
N GLY A 13 -7.17 9.31 2.32
CA GLY A 13 -6.43 8.69 3.42
C GLY A 13 -4.99 8.35 3.02
N GLY A 14 -4.36 7.45 3.79
CA GLY A 14 -2.96 7.10 3.61
C GLY A 14 -2.48 6.07 4.63
N ILE A 15 -1.24 5.64 4.45
CA ILE A 15 -0.61 4.59 5.26
C ILE A 15 0.68 5.10 5.88
N LEU A 16 1.06 4.51 7.02
CA LEU A 16 2.46 4.56 7.42
C LEU A 16 3.27 3.69 6.46
N ALA A 17 4.44 4.19 6.06
CA ALA A 17 5.34 3.47 5.18
C ALA A 17 6.80 3.85 5.43
N ALA A 18 7.74 2.99 5.03
CA ALA A 18 9.17 3.26 5.08
C ALA A 18 9.84 2.97 3.73
N PRO A 19 10.76 3.83 3.21
CA PRO A 19 11.46 3.55 1.97
C PRO A 19 12.29 2.27 2.04
N VAL A 20 12.35 1.53 0.94
CA VAL A 20 13.18 0.32 0.83
C VAL A 20 14.66 0.70 0.82
N ARG A 21 15.44 0.08 1.71
CA ARG A 21 16.88 0.33 1.86
C ARG A 21 17.74 -0.69 1.14
N ASP A 22 17.36 -1.95 1.23
CA ASP A 22 18.14 -3.05 0.68
C ASP A 22 17.93 -3.23 -0.82
N THR A 23 18.83 -3.98 -1.44
CA THR A 23 18.69 -4.36 -2.86
C THR A 23 17.61 -5.42 -2.99
N MET A 24 16.58 -5.15 -3.79
CA MET A 24 15.47 -6.08 -4.02
C MET A 24 15.76 -7.00 -5.19
N LYS A 25 15.46 -8.29 -5.05
CA LYS A 25 15.57 -9.29 -6.12
C LYS A 25 14.20 -9.90 -6.38
N ARG A 26 13.87 -10.10 -7.66
CA ARG A 26 12.72 -10.90 -8.08
C ARG A 26 13.19 -12.29 -8.42
N ALA A 27 12.53 -13.31 -7.88
CA ALA A 27 12.82 -14.70 -8.19
C ALA A 27 12.15 -15.13 -9.52
N GLU A 28 12.70 -16.16 -10.18
CA GLU A 28 12.02 -16.84 -11.27
C GLU A 28 10.74 -17.53 -10.76
N PRO A 29 9.65 -17.59 -11.55
CA PRO A 29 8.42 -18.27 -11.13
C PRO A 29 8.67 -19.73 -10.73
N GLY A 30 8.35 -20.07 -9.48
CA GLY A 30 8.47 -21.43 -8.95
C GLY A 30 9.90 -21.89 -8.62
N ARG A 31 10.88 -20.99 -8.57
CA ARG A 31 12.29 -21.33 -8.28
C ARG A 31 12.96 -20.32 -7.35
N GLU A 32 13.95 -20.76 -6.58
CA GLU A 32 14.77 -19.89 -5.72
C GLU A 32 15.99 -19.31 -6.45
N THR A 33 15.81 -18.89 -7.71
CA THR A 33 16.84 -18.31 -8.57
C THR A 33 16.51 -16.85 -8.87
N ILE A 34 17.52 -15.97 -8.86
CA ILE A 34 17.32 -14.53 -9.15
C ILE A 34 16.99 -14.36 -10.64
N ALA A 35 15.80 -13.82 -10.94
CA ALA A 35 15.43 -13.40 -12.29
C ALA A 35 16.08 -12.04 -12.62
N HIS A 36 15.90 -11.03 -11.75
CA HIS A 36 16.53 -9.71 -11.91
C HIS A 36 16.52 -8.91 -10.60
N THR A 37 17.28 -7.81 -10.59
CA THR A 37 17.24 -6.79 -9.52
C THR A 37 16.07 -5.84 -9.77
N VAL A 38 15.26 -5.57 -8.76
CA VAL A 38 14.18 -4.59 -8.81
C VAL A 38 14.72 -3.23 -8.36
N GLU A 39 14.45 -2.18 -9.13
CA GLU A 39 14.79 -0.81 -8.74
C GLU A 39 14.06 -0.43 -7.46
N ARG A 40 14.82 -0.01 -6.44
CA ARG A 40 14.28 0.32 -5.12
C ARG A 40 13.89 1.78 -4.95
N GLN A 41 14.18 2.63 -5.94
CA GLN A 41 13.77 4.03 -5.91
C GLN A 41 12.24 4.09 -5.89
N ASP A 42 11.70 4.89 -4.98
CA ASP A 42 10.26 5.05 -4.74
C ASP A 42 9.50 3.76 -4.38
N LEU A 43 10.21 2.69 -3.98
CA LEU A 43 9.60 1.53 -3.32
C LEU A 43 9.54 1.74 -1.80
N TRP A 44 8.40 1.38 -1.23
CA TRP A 44 8.13 1.55 0.19
C TRP A 44 7.58 0.25 0.80
N HIS A 45 7.99 -0.05 2.03
CA HIS A 45 7.33 -1.02 2.88
C HIS A 45 6.03 -0.40 3.41
N ALA A 46 4.91 -1.04 3.11
CA ALA A 46 3.64 -0.73 3.76
C ALA A 46 3.72 -1.13 5.24
N LEU A 47 3.32 -0.22 6.12
CA LEU A 47 3.23 -0.43 7.56
C LEU A 47 1.79 -0.17 8.02
N THR A 48 1.52 -0.53 9.26
CA THR A 48 0.29 -0.16 9.96
C THR A 48 0.62 0.85 11.07
N PRO A 49 -0.32 1.72 11.47
CA PRO A 49 -1.71 1.83 11.01
C PRO A 49 -1.90 2.39 9.59
N GLN A 50 -3.03 2.05 8.98
CA GLN A 50 -3.55 2.63 7.75
C GLN A 50 -4.82 3.43 8.06
N LEU A 51 -4.98 4.64 7.52
CA LEU A 51 -6.08 5.55 7.84
C LEU A 51 -6.86 5.93 6.59
N PHE A 52 -8.14 5.53 6.56
CA PHE A 52 -9.05 5.79 5.44
C PHE A 52 -10.43 6.24 5.94
N PRO A 53 -11.17 7.04 5.16
CA PRO A 53 -12.58 7.30 5.44
C PRO A 53 -13.37 5.99 5.42
N LEU A 54 -14.11 5.72 6.50
CA LEU A 54 -14.85 4.46 6.66
C LEU A 54 -15.79 4.13 5.49
N PRO A 55 -16.63 5.05 4.97
CA PRO A 55 -17.52 4.72 3.85
C PRO A 55 -16.74 4.32 2.58
N LEU A 56 -15.63 5.01 2.31
CA LEU A 56 -14.78 4.76 1.15
C LEU A 56 -14.09 3.39 1.25
N LEU A 57 -13.46 3.11 2.39
CA LEU A 57 -12.78 1.84 2.62
C LEU A 57 -13.76 0.67 2.51
N LYS A 58 -14.94 0.79 3.13
CA LYS A 58 -15.97 -0.26 3.08
C LYS A 58 -16.43 -0.54 1.65
N GLN A 59 -16.68 0.52 0.86
CA GLN A 59 -17.05 0.37 -0.54
C GLN A 59 -15.96 -0.34 -1.34
N CYS A 60 -14.70 0.03 -1.13
CA CYS A 60 -13.59 -0.55 -1.89
C CYS A 60 -13.25 -1.98 -1.52
N LEU A 61 -13.33 -2.32 -0.23
CA LEU A 61 -13.23 -3.72 0.20
C LEU A 61 -14.36 -4.57 -0.39
N GLN A 62 -15.60 -4.09 -0.36
CA GLN A 62 -16.73 -4.84 -0.93
C GLN A 62 -16.55 -5.06 -2.44
N ARG A 63 -16.18 -4.01 -3.18
CA ARG A 63 -15.92 -4.12 -4.62
C ARG A 63 -14.79 -5.08 -4.93
N ALA A 64 -13.69 -5.01 -4.19
CA ALA A 64 -12.55 -5.91 -4.39
C ALA A 64 -12.93 -7.38 -4.13
N LEU A 65 -13.79 -7.64 -3.12
CA LEU A 65 -14.34 -8.97 -2.87
C LEU A 65 -15.25 -9.45 -4.01
N ASP A 66 -16.16 -8.59 -4.48
CA ASP A 66 -17.10 -8.93 -5.55
C ASP A 66 -16.39 -9.22 -6.89
N GLU A 67 -15.28 -8.53 -7.14
CA GLU A 67 -14.45 -8.69 -8.35
C GLU A 67 -13.35 -9.76 -8.20
N GLY A 68 -13.21 -10.39 -7.03
CA GLY A 68 -12.21 -11.42 -6.77
C GLY A 68 -10.76 -10.90 -6.79
N ALA A 69 -10.56 -9.62 -6.47
CA ALA A 69 -9.23 -9.01 -6.43
C ALA A 69 -8.40 -9.53 -5.24
N ASN A 70 -7.09 -9.65 -5.44
CA ASN A 70 -6.17 -10.08 -4.39
C ASN A 70 -5.79 -8.89 -3.49
N VAL A 71 -6.55 -8.68 -2.42
CA VAL A 71 -6.32 -7.62 -1.42
C VAL A 71 -5.31 -8.11 -0.37
N THR A 72 -4.18 -7.40 -0.24
CA THR A 72 -3.12 -7.74 0.74
C THR A 72 -3.18 -6.89 2.00
N ASP A 73 -3.78 -5.71 1.91
CA ASP A 73 -3.97 -4.73 2.98
C ASP A 73 -5.11 -3.75 2.62
N GLU A 74 -5.47 -2.81 3.50
CA GLU A 74 -6.54 -1.87 3.22
C GLU A 74 -6.22 -0.90 2.05
N ALA A 75 -4.96 -0.50 1.90
CA ALA A 75 -4.51 0.36 0.79
C ALA A 75 -4.72 -0.29 -0.58
N SER A 76 -4.37 -1.58 -0.73
CA SER A 76 -4.56 -2.31 -1.98
C SER A 76 -6.03 -2.39 -2.43
N ALA A 77 -6.98 -2.39 -1.48
CA ALA A 77 -8.40 -2.28 -1.82
C ALA A 77 -8.76 -0.90 -2.41
N LEU A 78 -8.18 0.18 -1.86
CA LEU A 78 -8.36 1.53 -2.40
C LEU A 78 -7.68 1.69 -3.77
N GLU A 79 -6.50 1.11 -3.96
CA GLU A 79 -5.80 1.06 -5.25
C GLU A 79 -6.63 0.36 -6.33
N HIS A 80 -7.24 -0.78 -5.97
CA HIS A 80 -8.15 -1.51 -6.87
C HIS A 80 -9.36 -0.67 -7.30
N CYS A 81 -9.84 0.20 -6.42
CA CYS A 81 -10.88 1.18 -6.73
C CYS A 81 -10.42 2.36 -7.60
N GLY A 82 -9.12 2.50 -7.88
CA GLY A 82 -8.52 3.62 -8.62
C GLY A 82 -8.08 4.81 -7.74
N TYR A 83 -8.07 4.65 -6.42
CA TYR A 83 -7.55 5.68 -5.51
C TYR A 83 -6.06 5.51 -5.26
N HIS A 84 -5.42 6.60 -4.82
CA HIS A 84 -3.99 6.62 -4.54
C HIS A 84 -3.77 7.09 -3.09
N PRO A 85 -3.74 6.19 -2.10
CA PRO A 85 -3.41 6.50 -0.72
C PRO A 85 -2.07 7.24 -0.57
N LEU A 86 -1.98 8.17 0.38
CA LEU A 86 -0.73 8.86 0.69
C LEU A 86 0.26 7.95 1.43
N LEU A 87 1.55 8.08 1.11
CA LEU A 87 2.64 7.47 1.86
C LEU A 87 3.13 8.43 2.94
N ILE A 88 3.01 8.02 4.21
CA ILE A 88 3.45 8.81 5.36
C ILE A 88 4.64 8.12 6.02
N ALA A 89 5.79 8.79 6.01
CA ALA A 89 7.02 8.25 6.57
C ALA A 89 6.84 7.85 8.05
N GLY A 90 6.81 6.53 8.27
CA GLY A 90 6.83 5.88 9.58
C GLY A 90 8.26 5.57 10.00
N ARG A 91 8.43 5.21 11.28
CA ARG A 91 9.65 4.57 11.76
C ARG A 91 9.36 3.08 11.81
N ALA A 92 10.09 2.29 11.05
CA ALA A 92 10.17 0.84 11.22
C ALA A 92 11.17 0.54 12.35
#